data_AF-A0A212DBB6-F1
#
_entry.id   AF-A0A212DBB6-F1
#
_cell.length_a   1.000
_cell.length_b   1.000
_cell.length_c   1.000
_cell.angle_alpha   90.00
_cell.angle_beta   90.00
_cell.angle_gamma   90.00
#
_symmetry.space_group_name_H-M   'P 1'
#
loop_
_entity.id
_entity.type
_entity.pdbx_description
1 polymer ?
#
loop_
_entity_poly.entity_id
_entity_poly.type
_entity_poly.pdbx_seq_one_letter_code
_entity_poly.pdbx_strand_id
1 'polypeptide(L)'
;MGIKGIAIFLLRPSDLQSILSDAWFHFVFFAQAVLVILSVFLYLFAYKEYLACLVLAMALGWANMLYYTRGFQSMGMYSVMIQKVILHDVLKFLFVYIVFLLGFGVALASLIEKCPKSHENCSSYGSFSDAVLELFKLTIGLGDLNIQQNSKYPILFLFLLITYVILTFVLLLNMLIALMGETVENVSKESERIWRLQRARTILEFEKILPEWLRSRFRMGELCKVAEEDFRLCLR
;
A
#
# COMPACT_ATOMS: atom_id res chain seq x y z
N MET A 1 15.82 31.60 6.92
CA MET A 1 14.81 30.57 6.55
C MET A 1 14.51 30.59 5.03
N GLY A 2 15.48 30.88 4.15
CA GLY A 2 15.19 31.24 2.75
C GLY A 2 16.05 30.59 1.65
N ILE A 3 16.97 29.67 1.97
CA ILE A 3 17.89 29.10 0.96
C ILE A 3 17.70 27.57 0.79
N LYS A 4 17.12 26.88 1.78
CA LYS A 4 16.83 25.44 1.67
C LYS A 4 15.59 25.10 0.82
N GLY A 5 14.71 26.06 0.56
CA GLY A 5 13.50 25.83 -0.24
C GLY A 5 13.76 25.68 -1.75
N ILE A 6 14.82 26.31 -2.27
CA ILE A 6 15.12 26.33 -3.71
C ILE A 6 15.84 25.05 -4.15
N ALA A 7 16.57 24.39 -3.24
CA ALA A 7 17.22 23.11 -3.52
C ALA A 7 16.23 21.96 -3.79
N ILE A 8 14.98 22.08 -3.35
CA ILE A 8 13.93 21.06 -3.54
C ILE A 8 13.51 20.98 -5.03
N PHE A 9 13.64 22.06 -5.79
CA PHE A 9 13.19 22.12 -7.18
C PHE A 9 14.20 21.52 -8.19
N LEU A 10 15.44 21.28 -7.77
CA LEU A 10 16.54 20.77 -8.62
C LEU A 10 16.87 19.29 -8.39
N LEU A 11 16.08 18.58 -7.57
CA LEU A 11 16.30 17.14 -7.39
C LEU A 11 15.77 16.35 -8.57
N ARG A 12 16.59 15.39 -9.03
CA ARG A 12 16.23 14.40 -10.04
C ARG A 12 14.94 13.68 -9.58
N PRO A 13 13.98 13.38 -10.47
CA PRO A 13 12.70 12.75 -10.09
C PRO A 13 12.89 11.45 -9.28
N SER A 14 13.97 10.72 -9.55
CA SER A 14 14.39 9.52 -8.81
C SER A 14 14.75 9.79 -7.35
N ASP A 15 15.40 10.92 -7.06
CA ASP A 15 15.81 11.30 -5.69
C ASP A 15 14.61 11.87 -4.92
N LEU A 16 13.68 12.56 -5.61
CA LEU A 16 12.41 12.96 -5.02
C LEU A 16 11.60 11.72 -4.61
N GLN A 17 11.63 10.65 -5.39
CA GLN A 17 10.90 9.41 -5.12
C GLN A 17 11.51 8.62 -3.94
N SER A 18 12.84 8.57 -3.82
CA SER A 18 13.49 7.99 -2.64
C SER A 18 13.21 8.82 -1.38
N ILE A 19 13.29 10.15 -1.48
CA ILE A 19 12.98 11.07 -0.38
C ILE A 19 11.51 10.97 0.01
N LEU A 20 10.58 10.85 -0.95
CA LEU A 20 9.16 10.67 -0.65
C LEU A 20 8.94 9.34 0.09
N SER A 21 9.65 8.28 -0.28
CA SER A 21 9.52 6.96 0.36
C SER A 21 10.03 6.94 1.81
N ASP A 22 11.10 7.67 2.11
CA ASP A 22 11.63 7.78 3.48
C ASP A 22 10.90 8.86 4.30
N ALA A 23 10.47 9.96 3.68
CA ALA A 23 9.69 11.02 4.32
C ALA A 23 8.23 10.63 4.59
N TRP A 24 7.68 9.66 3.83
CA TRP A 24 6.31 9.18 4.01
C TRP A 24 6.06 8.69 5.44
N PHE A 25 6.99 7.92 6.01
CA PHE A 25 6.82 7.43 7.39
C PHE A 25 6.82 8.56 8.40
N HIS A 26 7.72 9.54 8.24
CA HIS A 26 7.72 10.74 9.09
C HIS A 26 6.38 11.48 9.00
N PHE A 27 5.80 11.58 7.80
CA PHE A 27 4.48 12.17 7.61
C PHE A 27 3.37 11.35 8.29
N VAL A 28 3.36 10.02 8.16
CA VAL A 28 2.35 9.16 8.79
C VAL A 28 2.47 9.18 10.32
N PHE A 29 3.69 9.14 10.88
CA PHE A 29 3.91 9.28 12.33
C PHE A 29 3.47 10.65 12.84
N PHE A 30 3.79 11.71 12.10
CA PHE A 30 3.35 13.06 12.44
C PHE A 30 1.83 13.19 12.38
N ALA A 31 1.19 12.67 11.33
CA ALA A 31 -0.26 12.67 11.17
C ALA A 31 -0.95 11.89 12.31
N GLN A 32 -0.42 10.72 12.70
CA GLN A 32 -0.91 9.95 13.84
C GLN A 32 -0.82 10.78 15.14
N ALA A 33 0.32 11.41 15.41
CA ALA A 33 0.51 12.23 16.61
C ALA A 33 -0.48 13.42 16.64
N VAL A 34 -0.68 14.09 15.50
CA VAL A 34 -1.65 15.19 15.36
C VAL A 34 -3.08 14.69 15.60
N LEU A 35 -3.46 13.53 15.07
CA LEU A 35 -4.80 12.95 15.30
C LEU A 35 -5.04 12.62 16.77
N VAL A 36 -4.02 12.11 17.49
CA VAL A 36 -4.13 11.86 18.94
C VAL A 36 -4.30 13.17 19.71
N ILE A 37 -3.48 14.19 19.43
CA ILE A 37 -3.59 15.50 20.09
C ILE A 37 -4.96 16.13 19.81
N LEU A 38 -5.43 16.06 18.56
CA LEU A 38 -6.75 16.54 18.17
C LEU A 38 -7.87 15.80 18.90
N SER A 39 -7.76 14.48 19.07
CA SER A 39 -8.75 13.69 19.81
C SER A 39 -8.83 14.08 21.29
N VAL A 40 -7.69 14.34 21.93
CA VAL A 40 -7.64 14.80 23.33
C VAL A 40 -8.22 16.20 23.45
N PHE A 41 -7.90 17.09 22.51
CA PHE A 41 -8.49 18.43 22.45
C PHE A 41 -10.02 18.34 22.30
N LEU A 42 -10.53 17.59 21.32
CA LEU A 42 -11.97 17.42 21.12
C LEU A 42 -12.68 16.81 22.33
N TYR A 43 -12.01 15.92 23.06
CA TYR A 43 -12.51 15.37 24.32
C TYR A 43 -12.64 16.44 25.41
N LEU A 44 -11.65 17.32 25.55
CA LEU A 44 -11.69 18.44 26.51
C LEU A 44 -12.81 19.44 26.20
N PHE A 45 -13.10 19.68 24.93
CA PHE A 45 -14.22 20.52 24.49
C PHE A 45 -15.58 19.78 24.45
N ALA A 46 -15.63 18.54 24.95
CA ALA A 46 -16.82 17.70 25.01
C ALA A 46 -17.55 17.50 23.66
N TYR A 47 -16.80 17.52 22.55
CA TYR A 47 -17.35 17.20 21.22
C TYR A 47 -17.42 15.69 21.04
N LYS A 48 -18.50 15.17 20.43
CA LYS A 48 -18.71 13.73 20.18
C LYS A 48 -17.77 13.13 19.12
N GLU A 49 -17.19 13.96 18.25
CA GLU A 49 -16.33 13.53 17.13
C GLU A 49 -14.92 13.05 17.56
N TYR A 50 -14.56 13.18 18.85
CA TYR A 50 -13.29 12.71 19.37
C TYR A 50 -13.06 11.20 19.11
N LEU A 51 -14.13 10.40 19.13
CA LEU A 51 -14.07 8.96 18.90
C LEU A 51 -13.61 8.63 17.48
N ALA A 52 -14.09 9.36 16.47
CA ALA A 52 -13.70 9.15 15.08
C ALA A 52 -12.19 9.41 14.88
N CYS A 53 -11.69 10.51 15.43
CA CYS A 53 -10.27 10.84 15.39
C CYS A 53 -9.41 9.79 16.10
N LEU A 54 -9.87 9.30 17.26
CA LEU A 54 -9.16 8.29 18.03
C LEU A 54 -9.09 6.93 17.30
N VAL A 55 -10.20 6.49 16.70
CA VAL A 55 -10.24 5.22 15.93
C VAL A 55 -9.34 5.30 14.70
N LEU A 56 -9.34 6.43 13.98
CA LEU A 56 -8.42 6.66 12.86
C LEU A 56 -6.95 6.64 13.31
N ALA A 57 -6.63 7.28 14.44
CA ALA A 57 -5.28 7.26 15.00
C ALA A 57 -4.82 5.86 15.40
N MET A 58 -5.70 5.04 15.98
CA MET A 58 -5.40 3.65 16.31
C MET A 58 -5.18 2.79 15.06
N ALA A 59 -6.02 2.93 14.04
CA ALA A 59 -5.86 2.22 12.76
C ALA A 59 -4.53 2.58 12.08
N LEU A 60 -4.17 3.88 12.05
CA LEU A 60 -2.87 4.35 11.55
C LEU A 60 -1.70 3.84 12.41
N GLY A 61 -1.87 3.71 13.72
CA GLY A 61 -0.87 3.13 14.62
C GLY A 61 -0.54 1.67 14.27
N TRP A 62 -1.55 0.86 13.94
CA TRP A 62 -1.33 -0.50 13.45
C TRP A 62 -0.63 -0.54 12.09
N ALA A 63 -0.97 0.38 11.18
CA ALA A 63 -0.25 0.52 9.92
C ALA A 63 1.23 0.91 10.15
N ASN A 64 1.51 1.78 11.12
CA ASN A 64 2.86 2.15 11.52
C ASN A 64 3.64 0.98 12.14
N MET A 65 2.99 -0.07 12.61
CA MET A 65 3.67 -1.30 13.06
C MET A 65 4.44 -1.97 11.91
N LEU A 66 3.95 -1.85 10.66
CA LEU A 66 4.63 -2.31 9.44
C LEU A 66 5.93 -1.54 9.15
N TYR A 67 6.15 -0.38 9.76
CA TYR A 67 7.44 0.29 9.69
C TYR A 67 8.49 -0.43 10.53
N TYR A 68 8.14 -0.89 11.73
CA TYR A 68 9.08 -1.57 12.63
C TYR A 68 9.51 -2.95 12.11
N THR A 69 8.74 -3.56 11.20
CA THR A 69 9.16 -4.79 10.52
C THR A 69 10.39 -4.58 9.63
N ARG A 70 10.75 -3.34 9.29
CA ARG A 70 12.03 -2.99 8.61
C ARG A 70 13.27 -3.37 9.41
N GLY A 71 13.19 -3.45 10.74
CA GLY A 71 14.30 -3.86 11.59
C GLY A 71 14.66 -5.34 11.45
N PHE A 72 13.71 -6.17 11.04
CA PHE A 72 13.96 -7.57 10.72
C PHE A 72 14.33 -7.69 9.27
N GLN A 73 15.49 -8.25 9.02
CA GLN A 73 16.03 -8.33 7.68
C GLN A 73 15.12 -9.08 6.68
N SER A 74 14.50 -10.19 7.10
CA SER A 74 13.58 -10.95 6.25
C SER A 74 12.29 -10.18 5.94
N MET A 75 11.75 -9.43 6.90
CA MET A 75 10.46 -8.71 6.74
C MET A 75 10.62 -7.31 6.13
N GLY A 76 11.77 -6.68 6.34
CA GLY A 76 12.05 -5.32 5.85
C GLY A 76 12.09 -5.22 4.34
N MET A 77 12.57 -6.26 3.66
CA MET A 77 12.50 -6.36 2.20
C MET A 77 11.08 -6.35 1.67
N TYR A 78 10.19 -7.14 2.28
CA TYR A 78 8.78 -7.19 1.88
C TYR A 78 8.07 -5.86 2.15
N SER A 79 8.35 -5.22 3.30
CA SER A 79 7.80 -3.90 3.64
C SER A 79 8.18 -2.84 2.60
N VAL A 80 9.46 -2.78 2.19
CA VAL A 80 9.94 -1.86 1.14
C VAL A 80 9.32 -2.18 -0.22
N MET A 81 9.18 -3.46 -0.56
CA MET A 81 8.57 -3.88 -1.83
C MET A 81 7.08 -3.48 -1.91
N ILE A 82 6.30 -3.76 -0.88
CA ILE A 82 4.88 -3.39 -0.79
C ILE A 82 4.71 -1.88 -0.92
N GLN A 83 5.54 -1.09 -0.23
CA GLN A 83 5.49 0.37 -0.29
C GLN A 83 5.73 0.90 -1.71
N LYS A 84 6.75 0.39 -2.41
CA LYS A 84 7.07 0.81 -3.78
C LYS A 84 5.94 0.49 -4.75
N VAL A 85 5.40 -0.73 -4.67
CA VAL A 85 4.28 -1.19 -5.49
C VAL A 85 3.04 -0.30 -5.29
N ILE A 86 2.67 -0.02 -4.04
CA ILE A 86 1.49 0.80 -3.74
C ILE A 86 1.66 2.23 -4.28
N LEU A 87 2.81 2.88 -4.00
CA LEU A 87 3.02 4.28 -4.40
C LEU A 87 3.18 4.45 -5.91
N HIS A 88 3.88 3.53 -6.58
CA HIS A 88 4.23 3.72 -7.98
C HIS A 88 3.14 3.22 -8.93
N ASP A 89 2.51 2.10 -8.61
CA ASP A 89 1.66 1.38 -9.55
C ASP A 89 0.18 1.51 -9.16
N VAL A 90 -0.15 1.24 -7.89
CA VAL A 90 -1.55 1.29 -7.42
C VAL A 90 -2.09 2.71 -7.47
N LEU A 91 -1.31 3.75 -7.14
CA LEU A 91 -1.79 5.14 -7.21
C LEU A 91 -2.10 5.59 -8.65
N LYS A 92 -1.25 5.23 -9.62
CA LYS A 92 -1.50 5.56 -11.04
C LYS A 92 -2.75 4.86 -11.57
N PHE A 93 -2.91 3.59 -11.20
CA PHE A 93 -4.13 2.84 -11.51
C PHE A 93 -5.37 3.45 -10.88
N LEU A 94 -5.29 3.76 -9.57
CA LEU A 94 -6.40 4.34 -8.82
C LEU A 94 -6.87 5.66 -9.45
N PHE A 95 -5.95 6.47 -9.95
CA PHE A 95 -6.29 7.70 -10.67
C PHE A 95 -7.14 7.42 -11.93
N VAL A 96 -6.70 6.50 -12.78
CA VAL A 96 -7.45 6.12 -13.99
C VAL A 96 -8.81 5.52 -13.61
N TYR A 97 -8.83 4.63 -12.62
CA TYR A 97 -10.05 4.02 -12.10
C TYR A 97 -11.06 5.06 -11.57
N ILE A 98 -10.61 6.05 -10.79
CA ILE A 98 -11.49 7.12 -10.27
C ILE A 98 -12.11 7.92 -11.42
N VAL A 99 -11.36 8.24 -12.47
CA VAL A 99 -11.91 8.96 -13.64
C VAL A 99 -13.03 8.17 -14.30
N PHE A 100 -12.85 6.86 -14.49
CA PHE A 100 -13.89 5.98 -15.02
C PHE A 100 -15.08 5.86 -14.07
N LEU A 101 -14.83 5.64 -12.78
CA LEU A 101 -15.87 5.51 -11.75
C LEU A 101 -16.78 6.75 -11.70
N LEU A 102 -16.19 7.95 -11.69
CA LEU A 102 -16.95 9.20 -11.68
C LEU A 102 -17.69 9.42 -13.01
N GLY A 103 -17.04 9.15 -14.15
CA GLY A 103 -17.65 9.31 -15.47
C GLY A 103 -18.88 8.41 -15.68
N PHE A 104 -18.73 7.11 -15.40
CA PHE A 104 -19.84 6.16 -15.46
C PHE A 104 -20.87 6.40 -14.34
N GLY A 105 -20.43 6.85 -13.16
CA GLY A 105 -21.31 7.20 -12.05
C GLY A 105 -22.27 8.34 -12.40
N VAL A 106 -21.78 9.42 -13.02
CA VAL A 106 -22.63 10.52 -13.49
C VAL A 106 -23.56 10.04 -14.61
N ALA A 107 -23.05 9.26 -15.57
CA ALA A 107 -23.85 8.76 -16.69
C ALA A 107 -25.02 7.89 -16.21
N LEU A 108 -24.78 6.93 -15.32
CA LEU A 108 -25.83 6.06 -14.78
C LEU A 108 -26.80 6.84 -13.89
N ALA A 109 -26.31 7.71 -13.01
CA ALA A 109 -27.17 8.55 -12.17
C ALA A 109 -28.10 9.46 -13.00
N SER A 110 -27.65 9.91 -14.17
CA SER A 110 -28.48 10.73 -15.08
C SER A 110 -29.58 9.96 -15.81
N LEU A 111 -29.41 8.64 -15.97
CA LEU A 111 -30.37 7.76 -16.67
C LEU A 111 -31.54 7.31 -15.79
N ILE A 112 -31.45 7.56 -14.49
CA ILE A 112 -32.45 7.13 -13.51
C ILE A 112 -33.39 8.29 -13.23
N GLU A 113 -34.68 8.00 -13.26
CA GLU A 113 -35.69 8.99 -12.97
C GLU A 113 -35.70 9.32 -11.48
N LYS A 114 -35.91 10.61 -11.17
CA LYS A 114 -36.03 11.05 -9.78
C LYS A 114 -37.26 10.41 -9.17
N CYS A 115 -37.01 9.58 -8.17
CA CYS A 115 -38.04 8.94 -7.38
C CYS A 115 -38.98 9.95 -6.70
N PRO A 116 -40.30 9.73 -6.72
CA PRO A 116 -41.23 10.48 -5.87
C PRO A 116 -40.97 10.13 -4.40
N LYS A 117 -41.03 11.14 -3.52
CA LYS A 117 -40.64 11.07 -2.10
C LYS A 117 -41.43 10.08 -1.21
N SER A 118 -42.35 9.29 -1.77
CA SER A 118 -43.31 8.48 -1.01
C SER A 118 -43.02 6.97 -0.96
N HIS A 119 -41.95 6.48 -1.59
CA HIS A 119 -41.55 5.08 -1.50
C HIS A 119 -40.12 4.95 -0.97
N GLU A 120 -39.95 4.30 0.18
CA GLU A 120 -38.64 4.04 0.81
C GLU A 120 -37.74 3.10 -0.03
N ASN A 121 -38.29 2.39 -1.02
CA ASN A 121 -37.56 1.44 -1.87
C ASN A 121 -37.06 2.03 -3.19
N CYS A 122 -36.88 3.36 -3.25
CA CYS A 122 -36.74 4.01 -4.54
C CYS A 122 -35.26 4.15 -5.00
N SER A 123 -34.87 3.22 -5.87
CA SER A 123 -33.67 3.17 -6.72
C SER A 123 -32.30 3.19 -6.01
N SER A 124 -31.55 2.08 -6.14
CA SER A 124 -30.13 1.93 -5.72
C SER A 124 -29.15 2.99 -6.27
N TYR A 125 -29.58 3.85 -7.18
CA TYR A 125 -28.74 4.77 -7.93
C TYR A 125 -29.38 6.19 -8.01
N GLY A 126 -30.24 6.53 -7.05
CA GLY A 126 -31.02 7.78 -7.05
C GLY A 126 -30.21 9.06 -6.87
N SER A 127 -28.98 8.95 -6.36
CA SER A 127 -28.00 10.05 -6.31
C SER A 127 -26.68 9.65 -6.94
N PHE A 128 -25.86 10.65 -7.29
CA PHE A 128 -24.51 10.42 -7.80
C PHE A 128 -23.65 9.60 -6.81
N SER A 129 -23.74 9.90 -5.51
CA SER A 129 -22.99 9.18 -4.48
C SER A 129 -23.44 7.72 -4.37
N ASP A 130 -24.74 7.46 -4.46
CA ASP A 130 -25.28 6.09 -4.44
C ASP A 130 -24.84 5.32 -5.67
N ALA A 131 -24.89 5.94 -6.86
CA ALA A 131 -24.41 5.34 -8.09
C ALA A 131 -22.92 4.98 -8.03
N VAL A 132 -22.08 5.87 -7.49
CA VAL A 132 -20.65 5.60 -7.28
C VAL A 132 -20.44 4.45 -6.30
N LEU A 133 -21.22 4.38 -5.22
CA LEU A 133 -21.13 3.29 -4.24
C LEU A 133 -21.55 1.94 -4.84
N GLU A 134 -22.62 1.89 -5.62
CA GLU A 134 -23.06 0.67 -6.29
C GLU A 134 -22.05 0.21 -7.34
N LEU A 135 -21.50 1.13 -8.13
CA LEU A 135 -20.41 0.82 -9.07
C LEU A 135 -19.15 0.31 -8.37
N PHE A 136 -18.83 0.84 -7.19
CA PHE A 136 -17.74 0.35 -6.36
C PHE A 136 -18.01 -1.05 -5.80
N LYS A 137 -19.21 -1.31 -5.27
CA LYS A 137 -19.61 -2.68 -4.85
C LYS A 137 -19.50 -3.67 -6.00
N LEU A 138 -19.90 -3.26 -7.21
CA LEU A 138 -19.81 -4.09 -8.41
C LEU A 138 -18.36 -4.44 -8.76
N THR A 139 -17.41 -3.50 -8.61
CA THR A 139 -15.99 -3.77 -8.89
C THR A 139 -15.34 -4.78 -7.93
N ILE A 140 -15.83 -4.87 -6.70
CA ILE A 140 -15.36 -5.85 -5.70
C ILE A 140 -16.06 -7.20 -5.89
N GLY A 141 -17.16 -7.25 -6.66
CA GLY A 141 -18.00 -8.44 -6.82
C GLY A 141 -19.10 -8.57 -5.76
N LEU A 142 -19.42 -7.48 -5.04
CA LEU A 142 -20.50 -7.41 -4.06
C LEU A 142 -21.79 -6.81 -4.63
N GLY A 143 -21.73 -6.23 -5.83
CA GLY A 143 -22.87 -5.59 -6.49
C GLY A 143 -23.75 -6.59 -7.23
N ASP A 144 -25.06 -6.36 -7.17
CA ASP A 144 -26.04 -7.16 -7.91
C ASP A 144 -26.41 -6.47 -9.24
N LEU A 145 -26.53 -7.25 -10.30
CA LEU A 145 -26.82 -6.77 -11.67
C LEU A 145 -28.33 -6.78 -11.96
N ASN A 146 -29.14 -6.37 -10.98
CA ASN A 146 -30.58 -6.33 -11.17
C ASN A 146 -30.97 -5.23 -12.16
N ILE A 147 -31.86 -5.57 -13.10
CA ILE A 147 -32.39 -4.63 -14.09
C ILE A 147 -33.19 -3.57 -13.33
N GLN A 148 -32.69 -2.34 -13.34
CA GLN A 148 -33.35 -1.22 -12.69
C GLN A 148 -34.65 -0.86 -13.43
N GLN A 149 -35.79 -1.24 -12.85
CA GLN A 149 -37.14 -1.01 -13.43
C GLN A 149 -37.48 0.47 -13.60
N ASN A 150 -36.79 1.37 -12.89
CA ASN A 150 -37.03 2.83 -12.90
C ASN A 150 -36.12 3.60 -13.86
N SER A 151 -35.43 2.93 -14.78
CA SER A 151 -34.61 3.61 -15.78
C SER A 151 -35.43 3.97 -17.01
N LYS A 152 -35.24 5.18 -17.52
CA LYS A 152 -35.95 5.67 -18.72
C LYS A 152 -35.60 4.86 -19.98
N TYR A 153 -34.38 4.32 -20.01
CA TYR A 153 -33.85 3.47 -21.08
C TYR A 153 -33.11 2.25 -20.49
N PRO A 154 -33.81 1.17 -20.16
CA PRO A 154 -33.22 0.01 -19.45
C PRO A 154 -32.14 -0.70 -20.26
N ILE A 155 -32.28 -0.73 -21.59
CA ILE A 155 -31.30 -1.35 -22.49
C ILE A 155 -29.99 -0.53 -22.48
N LEU A 156 -30.08 0.80 -22.54
CA LEU A 156 -28.91 1.68 -22.51
C LEU A 156 -28.21 1.63 -21.15
N PHE A 157 -28.99 1.57 -20.06
CA PHE A 157 -28.46 1.41 -18.70
C PHE A 157 -27.67 0.10 -18.56
N LEU A 158 -28.26 -1.03 -18.99
CA LEU A 158 -27.61 -2.33 -18.95
C LEU A 158 -26.33 -2.35 -19.81
N PHE A 159 -26.38 -1.76 -21.00
CA PHE A 159 -25.22 -1.66 -21.89
C PHE A 159 -24.06 -0.88 -21.26
N LEU A 160 -24.35 0.29 -20.66
CA LEU A 160 -23.34 1.08 -19.94
C LEU A 160 -22.76 0.33 -18.74
N LEU A 161 -23.61 -0.39 -17.99
CA LEU A 161 -23.19 -1.17 -16.83
C LEU A 161 -22.28 -2.34 -17.23
N ILE A 162 -22.65 -3.11 -18.26
CA ILE A 162 -21.82 -4.21 -18.78
C ILE A 162 -20.50 -3.67 -19.32
N THR A 163 -20.54 -2.56 -20.07
CA THR A 163 -19.33 -1.91 -20.59
C THR A 163 -18.40 -1.50 -19.46
N TYR A 164 -18.94 -0.91 -18.37
CA TYR A 164 -18.18 -0.57 -17.18
C TYR A 164 -17.54 -1.81 -16.53
N VAL A 165 -18.27 -2.91 -16.36
CA VAL A 165 -17.73 -4.14 -15.76
C VAL A 165 -16.60 -4.72 -16.59
N ILE A 166 -16.78 -4.82 -17.92
CA ILE A 166 -15.73 -5.33 -18.81
C ILE A 166 -14.51 -4.42 -18.76
N LEU A 167 -14.72 -3.10 -18.86
CA LEU A 167 -13.63 -2.12 -18.89
C LEU A 167 -12.86 -2.11 -17.56
N THR A 168 -13.55 -2.09 -16.42
CA THR A 168 -12.92 -2.15 -15.10
C THR A 168 -12.21 -3.48 -14.85
N PHE A 169 -12.77 -4.61 -15.27
CA PHE A 169 -12.12 -5.91 -15.15
C PHE A 169 -10.84 -5.99 -15.99
N VAL A 170 -10.88 -5.51 -17.25
CA VAL A 170 -9.69 -5.40 -18.10
C VAL A 170 -8.65 -4.47 -17.48
N LEU A 171 -9.05 -3.32 -16.96
CA LEU A 171 -8.13 -2.38 -16.29
C LEU A 171 -7.51 -2.98 -15.01
N LEU A 172 -8.31 -3.61 -14.16
CA LEU A 172 -7.88 -4.28 -12.93
C LEU A 172 -6.91 -5.42 -13.23
N LEU A 173 -7.24 -6.26 -14.23
CA LEU A 173 -6.36 -7.34 -14.67
C LEU A 173 -5.07 -6.82 -15.30
N ASN A 174 -5.13 -5.81 -16.16
CA ASN A 174 -3.94 -5.24 -16.79
C ASN A 174 -2.97 -4.66 -15.76
N MET A 175 -3.48 -4.08 -14.67
CA MET A 175 -2.65 -3.64 -13.56
C MET A 175 -2.16 -4.78 -12.68
N LEU A 176 -3.00 -5.75 -12.31
CA LEU A 176 -2.56 -6.93 -11.54
C LEU A 176 -1.46 -7.71 -12.26
N ILE A 177 -1.56 -7.84 -13.59
CA ILE A 177 -0.59 -8.53 -14.45
C ILE A 177 0.67 -7.68 -14.63
N ALA A 178 0.57 -6.36 -14.84
CA ALA A 178 1.75 -5.49 -14.93
C ALA A 178 2.54 -5.47 -13.59
N LEU A 179 1.81 -5.43 -12.47
CA LEU A 179 2.33 -5.51 -11.11
C LEU A 179 3.05 -6.83 -10.84
N MET A 180 2.44 -7.96 -11.20
CA MET A 180 3.06 -9.26 -10.98
C MET A 180 4.19 -9.50 -11.99
N GLY A 181 4.07 -9.06 -13.24
CA GLY A 181 5.06 -9.30 -14.30
C GLY A 181 6.38 -8.56 -14.07
N GLU A 182 6.33 -7.24 -13.90
CA GLU A 182 7.53 -6.40 -13.82
C GLU A 182 8.20 -6.49 -12.44
N THR A 183 7.39 -6.67 -11.38
CA THR A 183 7.91 -6.83 -10.02
C THR A 183 8.45 -8.23 -9.81
N VAL A 184 7.79 -9.31 -10.24
CA VAL A 184 8.31 -10.68 -10.03
C VAL A 184 9.56 -10.96 -10.88
N GLU A 185 9.66 -10.43 -12.10
CA GLU A 185 10.84 -10.66 -12.93
C GLU A 185 12.08 -9.91 -12.40
N ASN A 186 11.93 -8.64 -12.01
CA ASN A 186 13.02 -7.85 -11.41
C ASN A 186 13.34 -8.28 -9.96
N VAL A 187 12.32 -8.66 -9.17
CA VAL A 187 12.52 -9.18 -7.81
C VAL A 187 13.10 -10.59 -7.86
N SER A 188 12.75 -11.49 -8.77
CA SER A 188 13.27 -12.87 -8.73
C SER A 188 14.79 -12.97 -8.86
N LYS A 189 15.43 -12.16 -9.72
CA LYS A 189 16.89 -12.18 -9.93
C LYS A 189 17.66 -11.37 -8.87
N GLU A 190 17.09 -10.27 -8.39
CA GLU A 190 17.76 -9.39 -7.42
C GLU A 190 17.45 -9.78 -5.96
N SER A 191 16.25 -10.31 -5.67
CA SER A 191 15.82 -10.67 -4.31
C SER A 191 16.58 -11.84 -3.73
N GLU A 192 17.02 -12.82 -4.53
CA GLU A 192 17.83 -13.91 -4.01
C GLU A 192 19.21 -13.41 -3.56
N ARG A 193 19.83 -12.53 -4.36
CA ARG A 193 21.08 -11.86 -3.99
C ARG A 193 20.92 -10.99 -2.77
N ILE A 194 19.86 -10.17 -2.73
CA ILE A 194 19.59 -9.32 -1.57
C ILE A 194 19.31 -10.19 -0.35
N TRP A 195 18.50 -11.26 -0.44
CA TRP A 195 18.19 -12.21 0.63
C TRP A 195 19.42 -12.96 1.16
N ARG A 196 20.36 -13.32 0.30
CA ARG A 196 21.65 -13.91 0.73
C ARG A 196 22.52 -12.88 1.44
N LEU A 197 22.62 -11.66 0.91
CA LEU A 197 23.47 -10.57 1.44
C LEU A 197 22.99 -10.06 2.80
N GLN A 198 21.75 -9.61 2.86
CA GLN A 198 20.76 -10.41 3.54
C GLN A 198 21.17 -11.17 4.80
N ARG A 199 20.71 -12.41 4.83
CA ARG A 199 21.01 -13.44 5.80
C ARG A 199 22.45 -13.39 6.33
N ALA A 200 23.45 -13.19 5.47
CA ALA A 200 24.85 -13.07 5.89
C ALA A 200 25.09 -11.90 6.87
N ARG A 201 24.52 -10.72 6.63
CA ARG A 201 24.63 -9.56 7.51
C ARG A 201 23.99 -9.81 8.89
N THR A 202 22.80 -10.41 8.95
CA THR A 202 22.17 -10.73 10.24
C THR A 202 22.98 -11.75 11.01
N ILE A 203 23.53 -12.77 10.34
CA ILE A 203 24.42 -13.75 10.98
C ILE A 203 25.63 -13.05 11.58
N LEU A 204 26.28 -12.14 10.84
CA LEU A 204 27.43 -11.37 11.34
C LEU A 204 27.08 -10.43 12.49
N GLU A 205 25.91 -9.81 12.47
CA GLU A 205 25.46 -8.94 13.58
C GLU A 205 25.19 -9.76 14.84
N PHE A 206 24.55 -10.93 14.73
CA PHE A 206 24.41 -11.84 15.87
C PHE A 206 25.77 -12.33 16.37
N GLU A 207 26.70 -12.69 15.48
CA GLU A 207 28.06 -13.08 15.84
C GLU A 207 28.82 -11.96 16.58
N LYS A 208 28.52 -10.69 16.29
CA LYS A 208 29.10 -9.53 16.97
C LYS A 208 28.56 -9.29 18.37
N ILE A 209 27.30 -9.64 18.62
CA ILE A 209 26.65 -9.49 19.93
C ILE A 209 27.06 -10.63 20.88
N LEU A 210 27.53 -11.75 20.34
CA LEU A 210 27.98 -12.91 21.11
C LEU A 210 29.24 -12.58 21.96
N PRO A 211 29.22 -12.91 23.27
CA PRO A 211 30.38 -12.72 24.13
C PRO A 211 31.53 -13.69 23.77
N GLU A 212 32.78 -13.30 24.09
CA GLU A 212 34.00 -13.93 23.54
C GLU A 212 34.11 -15.43 23.80
N TRP A 213 33.70 -15.89 24.99
CA TRP A 213 33.66 -17.31 25.37
C TRP A 213 32.72 -18.15 24.51
N LEU A 214 31.62 -17.56 24.03
CA LEU A 214 30.68 -18.24 23.14
C LEU A 214 31.19 -18.22 21.70
N ARG A 215 31.80 -17.11 21.27
CA ARG A 215 32.45 -17.00 19.95
C ARG A 215 33.60 -17.99 19.80
N SER A 216 34.43 -18.19 20.82
CA SER A 216 35.52 -19.18 20.77
C SER A 216 35.01 -20.62 20.67
N ARG A 217 33.81 -20.90 21.21
CA ARG A 217 33.17 -22.22 21.15
C ARG A 217 32.54 -22.52 19.79
N PHE A 218 32.03 -21.50 19.10
CA PHE A 218 31.41 -21.61 17.76
C PHE A 218 32.38 -21.31 16.62
N ARG A 219 33.69 -21.23 16.88
CA ARG A 219 34.70 -20.98 15.86
C ARG A 219 34.75 -22.17 14.90
N MET A 220 34.52 -21.91 13.61
CA MET A 220 34.55 -22.93 12.57
C MET A 220 36.00 -23.11 12.05
N GLY A 221 36.39 -24.36 11.81
CA GLY A 221 37.70 -24.72 11.26
C GLY A 221 38.56 -25.54 12.22
N GLU A 222 39.45 -26.36 11.65
CA GLU A 222 40.41 -27.19 12.36
C GLU A 222 41.83 -26.70 12.04
N LEU A 223 42.79 -26.90 12.95
CA LEU A 223 44.19 -26.62 12.63
C LEU A 223 44.71 -27.68 11.64
N CYS A 224 45.09 -27.23 10.45
CA CYS A 224 45.74 -28.06 9.46
C CYS A 224 47.21 -27.65 9.30
N LYS A 225 48.08 -28.65 9.19
CA LYS A 225 49.50 -28.46 8.90
C LYS A 225 49.67 -28.27 7.40
N VAL A 226 50.10 -27.07 6.99
CA VAL A 226 50.32 -26.69 5.57
C VAL A 226 51.80 -26.84 5.20
N ALA A 227 52.72 -26.59 6.15
CA ALA A 227 54.16 -26.82 6.01
C ALA A 227 54.79 -27.24 7.36
N GLU A 228 56.11 -27.49 7.40
CA GLU A 228 56.79 -27.99 8.60
C GLU A 228 56.60 -27.12 9.85
N GLU A 229 56.43 -25.80 9.69
CA GLU A 229 56.14 -24.84 10.77
C GLU A 229 54.91 -23.95 10.50
N ASP A 230 54.11 -24.24 9.46
CA ASP A 230 52.95 -23.42 9.08
C ASP A 230 51.65 -24.17 9.40
N PHE A 231 51.01 -23.77 10.49
CA PHE A 231 49.69 -24.25 10.88
C PHE A 231 48.65 -23.17 10.63
N ARG A 232 47.63 -23.50 9.85
CA ARG A 232 46.54 -22.58 9.51
C ARG A 232 45.21 -23.17 9.94
N LEU A 233 44.26 -22.30 10.31
CA LEU A 233 42.88 -22.72 10.47
C LEU A 233 42.30 -23.00 9.08
N CYS A 234 41.89 -24.24 8.84
CA CYS A 234 41.24 -24.63 7.59
C CYS A 234 39.81 -25.06 7.88
N LEU A 235 38.87 -24.60 7.04
CA LEU A 235 37.55 -25.22 6.94
C LEU A 235 37.65 -26.39 5.97
N ARG A 236 37.11 -27.55 6.38
CA ARG A 236 37.00 -28.73 5.52
C ARG A 236 35.77 -28.64 4.61
#